data_AF-A0A1S3SZP2-F1
#
_entry.id   AF-A0A1S3SZP2-F1
#
_cell.length_a   1.000
_cell.length_b   1.000
_cell.length_c   1.000
_cell.angle_alpha   90.00
_cell.angle_beta   90.00
_cell.angle_gamma   90.00
#
_symmetry.space_group_name_H-M   'P 1'
#
loop_
_entity.id
_entity.type
_entity.pdbx_description
1 polymer ?
#
loop_
_entity_poly.entity_id
_entity_poly.type
_entity_poly.pdbx_seq_one_letter_code
_entity_poly.pdbx_strand_id
1 'polypeptide(L)'
;MAFVLRRWRVLLVLNVVAVAGFMTLWTKCTHTRVAKTIGQDDVKRQSRSNGTAQGLSISHEVLLKRLGSLEDVVYRQLNGLSKSLGLIEGFGGRGKGGFPATLASKEEADAKVLREKYGYNAYLSQKISLDRSIPDFRPSKCKKASFPRDLPNISLIFIFVNEALSVILRSVHSAVNHTPAHLLKEIILVDDYSDDEQLKGPLEDYVNKRYPGMVKIVRNQKREGLIRARIEGWKAASSEVTGFFDAHVEFTPSWAEPVLTRIKEDHKRIILPSIDNIKHETFELERYENSGHGYNWELWCMYINPPKQWWDDGDTSAPIRTPAMIGCSFVVNRDYFGHLGLLDSGMDVYGGENIELGIKVWLCGGSMEVLPCSRVAHIARMKKPYHSNIASSTRRNALRVAEVWMDQFKSHVYLAWNIPMENHGIDYGDISQRVALRKSLHCKNFEWYLDNVYPEMRRYNNTLFYGEIRSSKATHLCMDQGEKVNHTATLHPCHGMGPQLGRYTKEGHFFLGALGSTGDETRCLMDDQVSNFPQLLNCDKVSNTRLTTWHFSQSIGPQRAPAMPDLRRLTLCCNTVITPHCKDL
;
A
#
# COMPACT_ATOMS: atom_id res chain seq x y z
N MET A 1 -49.86 4.59 4.22
CA MET A 1 -50.63 5.87 4.28
C MET A 1 -50.34 6.76 5.49
N ALA A 2 -49.74 6.28 6.60
CA ALA A 2 -49.45 7.12 7.78
C ALA A 2 -48.26 8.11 7.64
N PHE A 3 -47.38 7.92 6.66
CA PHE A 3 -46.18 8.76 6.46
C PHE A 3 -46.46 10.08 5.71
N VAL A 4 -47.52 10.11 4.90
CA VAL A 4 -47.89 11.28 4.08
C VAL A 4 -48.60 12.34 4.94
N LEU A 5 -49.45 11.93 5.88
CA LEU A 5 -50.13 12.84 6.81
C LEU A 5 -49.16 13.56 7.77
N ARG A 6 -48.03 12.93 8.14
CA ARG A 6 -47.05 13.50 9.08
C ARG A 6 -46.22 14.62 8.43
N ARG A 7 -45.91 14.49 7.13
CA ARG A 7 -45.20 15.51 6.34
C ARG A 7 -46.06 16.74 6.07
N TRP A 8 -47.36 16.56 5.83
CA TRP A 8 -48.28 17.66 5.58
C TRP A 8 -48.52 18.53 6.82
N ARG A 9 -48.60 17.92 8.01
CA ARG A 9 -48.72 18.69 9.28
C ARG A 9 -47.47 19.52 9.58
N VAL A 10 -46.27 19.01 9.28
CA VAL A 10 -45.01 19.76 9.49
C VAL A 10 -44.90 20.93 8.50
N LEU A 11 -45.29 20.75 7.24
CA LEU A 11 -45.28 21.81 6.22
C LEU A 11 -46.32 22.90 6.50
N LEU A 12 -47.50 22.55 7.03
CA LEU A 12 -48.51 23.52 7.47
C LEU A 12 -48.03 24.34 8.67
N VAL A 13 -47.41 23.71 9.67
CA VAL A 13 -46.87 24.41 10.84
C VAL A 13 -45.72 25.36 10.45
N LEU A 14 -44.83 24.93 9.56
CA LEU A 14 -43.74 25.79 9.08
C LEU A 14 -44.24 27.00 8.28
N ASN A 15 -45.29 26.84 7.46
CA ASN A 15 -45.92 27.95 6.75
C ASN A 15 -46.63 28.93 7.69
N VAL A 16 -47.32 28.45 8.74
CA VAL A 16 -47.97 29.34 9.72
C VAL A 16 -46.94 30.13 10.53
N VAL A 17 -45.82 29.50 10.93
CA VAL A 17 -44.73 30.20 11.64
C VAL A 17 -44.05 31.24 10.75
N ALA A 18 -43.85 30.95 9.46
CA ALA A 18 -43.28 31.92 8.51
C ALA A 18 -44.21 33.12 8.29
N VAL A 19 -45.52 32.90 8.18
CA VAL A 19 -46.52 33.97 7.99
C VAL A 19 -46.64 34.82 9.27
N ALA A 20 -46.63 34.21 10.46
CA ALA A 20 -46.64 34.95 11.73
C ALA A 20 -45.34 35.74 11.95
N GLY A 21 -44.19 35.20 11.53
CA GLY A 21 -42.90 35.92 11.52
C GLY A 21 -42.92 37.14 10.59
N PHE A 22 -43.56 37.03 9.43
CA PHE A 22 -43.69 38.15 8.50
C PHE A 22 -44.62 39.26 9.02
N MET A 23 -45.74 38.89 9.64
CA MET A 23 -46.69 39.87 10.20
C MET A 23 -46.15 40.62 11.42
N THR A 24 -45.30 39.98 12.23
CA THR A 24 -44.64 40.61 13.39
C THR A 24 -43.47 41.53 13.00
N LEU A 25 -42.78 41.23 11.89
CA LEU A 25 -41.78 42.12 11.28
C LEU A 25 -42.43 43.34 10.59
N TRP A 26 -43.58 43.15 9.93
CA TRP A 26 -44.27 44.26 9.27
C TRP A 26 -44.81 45.27 10.28
N THR A 27 -45.41 44.81 11.39
CA THR A 27 -45.95 45.67 12.45
C THR A 27 -44.88 46.43 13.25
N LYS A 28 -43.66 45.88 13.37
CA LYS A 28 -42.52 46.60 13.97
C LYS A 28 -41.88 47.63 13.03
N CYS A 29 -41.93 47.42 11.71
CA CYS A 29 -41.36 48.36 10.74
C CYS A 29 -42.28 49.53 10.38
N THR A 30 -43.60 49.43 10.63
CA THR A 30 -44.55 50.55 10.44
C THR A 30 -44.61 51.51 11.62
N HIS A 31 -44.19 51.11 12.82
CA HIS A 31 -44.23 51.98 14.01
C HIS A 31 -43.03 52.94 14.16
N THR A 32 -41.96 52.78 13.37
CA THR A 32 -40.73 53.60 13.49
C THR A 32 -40.68 54.82 12.55
N ARG A 33 -41.76 55.15 11.84
CA ARG A 33 -41.79 56.27 10.87
C ARG A 33 -42.73 57.44 11.21
N VAL A 34 -43.22 57.53 12.43
CA VAL A 34 -44.00 58.70 12.89
C VAL A 34 -43.45 59.24 14.20
N ALA A 35 -42.40 60.07 14.13
CA ALA A 35 -42.06 61.09 15.13
C ALA A 35 -40.79 61.90 14.71
N LYS A 36 -40.98 63.01 13.98
CA LYS A 36 -40.32 64.32 14.18
C LYS A 36 -40.49 65.24 12.96
N THR A 37 -41.48 66.12 13.08
CA THR A 37 -41.61 67.49 12.52
C THR A 37 -40.47 68.38 13.10
N ILE A 38 -39.85 69.39 12.47
CA ILE A 38 -40.30 70.65 11.82
C ILE A 38 -39.07 71.32 11.15
N GLY A 39 -39.24 72.08 10.05
CA GLY A 39 -38.24 73.07 9.60
C GLY A 39 -38.37 73.58 8.15
N GLN A 40 -39.19 74.63 7.96
CA GLN A 40 -39.21 75.75 6.99
C GLN A 40 -38.68 75.69 5.53
N ASP A 41 -39.57 76.21 4.66
CA ASP A 41 -39.42 77.17 3.55
C ASP A 41 -38.98 76.79 2.11
N ASP A 42 -39.85 77.27 1.20
CA ASP A 42 -39.74 77.74 -0.18
C ASP A 42 -39.67 76.81 -1.42
N VAL A 43 -40.81 76.79 -2.11
CA VAL A 43 -41.05 77.04 -3.55
C VAL A 43 -40.01 76.51 -4.56
N LYS A 44 -40.39 75.43 -5.29
CA LYS A 44 -40.45 75.47 -6.78
C LYS A 44 -41.20 74.27 -7.38
N ARG A 45 -42.05 74.63 -8.33
CA ARG A 45 -42.92 73.80 -9.17
C ARG A 45 -42.09 73.27 -10.35
N GLN A 46 -41.99 71.96 -10.54
CA GLN A 46 -41.72 71.38 -11.87
C GLN A 46 -42.11 69.89 -11.97
N SER A 47 -42.76 69.60 -13.10
CA SER A 47 -43.25 68.29 -13.54
C SER A 47 -42.13 67.28 -13.84
N ARG A 48 -42.33 65.99 -13.57
CA ARG A 48 -42.33 64.90 -14.60
C ARG A 48 -42.39 63.49 -14.02
N SER A 49 -43.15 62.67 -14.75
CA SER A 49 -42.99 61.25 -15.05
C SER A 49 -43.14 60.18 -13.95
N ASN A 50 -44.17 59.36 -14.17
CA ASN A 50 -44.34 57.99 -13.69
C ASN A 50 -43.04 57.17 -13.82
N GLY A 51 -42.58 56.63 -12.69
CA GLY A 51 -41.62 55.53 -12.63
C GLY A 51 -42.12 54.53 -11.59
N THR A 52 -42.78 53.47 -12.04
CA THR A 52 -43.12 52.31 -11.22
C THR A 52 -41.84 51.59 -10.79
N ALA A 53 -41.59 51.55 -9.49
CA ALA A 53 -40.54 50.75 -8.88
C ALA A 53 -40.92 49.25 -8.96
N GLN A 54 -40.24 48.49 -9.82
CA GLN A 54 -40.27 47.02 -9.80
C GLN A 54 -39.22 46.52 -8.80
N GLY A 55 -39.69 45.93 -7.70
CA GLY A 55 -38.85 45.09 -6.83
C GLY A 55 -38.62 43.73 -7.48
N LEU A 56 -37.35 43.37 -7.72
CA LEU A 56 -36.93 42.10 -8.32
C LEU A 56 -36.97 40.96 -7.28
N SER A 57 -37.98 40.10 -7.38
CA SER A 57 -37.94 38.74 -6.85
C SER A 57 -37.20 37.85 -7.87
N ILE A 58 -35.96 37.47 -7.60
CA ILE A 58 -35.19 36.57 -8.46
C ILE A 58 -35.82 35.17 -8.40
N SER A 59 -36.32 34.66 -9.53
CA SER A 59 -36.91 33.33 -9.61
C SER A 59 -35.85 32.23 -9.45
N HIS A 60 -36.26 31.09 -8.89
CA HIS A 60 -35.40 29.91 -8.66
C HIS A 60 -34.68 29.43 -9.93
N GLU A 61 -35.30 29.56 -11.10
CA GLU A 61 -34.70 29.25 -12.40
C GLU A 61 -33.56 30.20 -12.79
N VAL A 62 -33.68 31.50 -12.47
CA VAL A 62 -32.61 32.48 -12.71
C VAL A 62 -31.41 32.18 -11.80
N LEU A 63 -31.67 31.69 -10.58
CA LEU A 63 -30.64 31.29 -9.63
C LEU A 63 -29.91 30.03 -10.08
N LEU A 64 -30.64 29.01 -10.55
CA LEU A 64 -30.06 27.80 -11.15
C LEU A 64 -29.29 28.08 -12.45
N LYS A 65 -29.81 28.97 -13.30
CA LYS A 65 -29.13 29.38 -14.54
C LYS A 65 -27.87 30.19 -14.25
N ARG A 66 -27.87 31.03 -13.20
CA ARG A 66 -26.67 31.74 -12.72
C ARG A 66 -25.67 30.79 -12.09
N LEU A 67 -26.11 29.80 -11.31
CA LEU A 67 -25.24 28.76 -10.75
C LEU A 67 -24.60 27.92 -11.86
N GLY A 68 -25.37 27.46 -12.84
CA GLY A 68 -24.85 26.75 -14.00
C GLY A 68 -23.92 27.60 -14.86
N SER A 69 -24.17 28.90 -15.00
CA SER A 69 -23.26 29.82 -15.70
C SER A 69 -21.97 30.09 -14.91
N LEU A 70 -22.04 30.13 -13.58
CA LEU A 70 -20.86 30.24 -12.70
C LEU A 70 -20.04 28.97 -12.73
N GLU A 71 -20.71 27.81 -12.71
CA GLU A 71 -20.10 26.49 -12.90
C GLU A 71 -19.39 26.44 -14.26
N ASP A 72 -20.01 26.89 -15.35
CA ASP A 72 -19.39 26.95 -16.68
C ASP A 72 -18.20 27.91 -16.77
N VAL A 73 -18.26 29.07 -16.10
CA VAL A 73 -17.15 30.04 -16.07
C VAL A 73 -15.98 29.50 -15.25
N VAL A 74 -16.25 28.91 -14.09
CA VAL A 74 -15.25 28.23 -13.24
C VAL A 74 -14.65 27.04 -14.00
N TYR A 75 -15.49 26.24 -14.67
CA TYR A 75 -15.07 25.10 -15.48
C TYR A 75 -14.18 25.54 -16.66
N ARG A 76 -14.50 26.65 -17.33
CA ARG A 76 -13.65 27.20 -18.41
C ARG A 76 -12.34 27.82 -17.93
N GLN A 77 -12.34 28.49 -16.76
CA GLN A 77 -11.10 29.05 -16.18
C GLN A 77 -10.16 27.95 -15.67
N LEU A 78 -10.71 26.84 -15.15
CA LEU A 78 -9.92 25.73 -14.61
C LEU A 78 -9.45 24.75 -15.68
N ASN A 79 -10.26 24.43 -16.70
CA ASN A 79 -9.88 23.49 -17.78
C ASN A 79 -8.71 23.98 -18.65
N GLY A 80 -8.43 25.29 -18.66
CA GLY A 80 -7.28 25.85 -19.37
C GLY A 80 -5.93 25.41 -18.78
N LEU A 81 -5.90 25.06 -17.49
CA LEU A 81 -4.68 24.73 -16.76
C LEU A 81 -4.06 23.43 -17.29
N SER A 82 -4.84 22.35 -17.39
CA SER A 82 -4.33 21.08 -17.91
C SER A 82 -3.94 21.17 -19.37
N LYS A 83 -4.69 21.90 -20.18
CA LYS A 83 -4.38 22.11 -21.60
C LYS A 83 -3.01 22.77 -21.78
N SER A 84 -2.65 23.72 -20.90
CA SER A 84 -1.33 24.37 -20.91
C SER A 84 -0.17 23.41 -20.64
N LEU A 85 -0.45 22.31 -19.93
CA LEU A 85 0.48 21.22 -19.62
C LEU A 85 0.41 20.06 -20.64
N GLY A 86 -0.40 20.20 -21.70
CA GLY A 86 -0.64 19.13 -22.67
C GLY A 86 -1.49 17.97 -22.15
N LEU A 87 -2.22 18.18 -21.06
CA LEU A 87 -3.08 17.19 -20.40
C LEU A 87 -4.56 17.40 -20.75
N ILE A 88 -5.35 16.35 -20.54
CA ILE A 88 -6.77 16.29 -20.90
C ILE A 88 -7.61 16.18 -19.62
N GLU A 89 -8.70 16.92 -19.54
CA GLU A 89 -9.68 16.87 -18.44
C GLU A 89 -11.08 16.48 -18.97
N GLY A 90 -11.96 16.09 -18.04
CA GLY A 90 -13.34 15.71 -18.30
C GLY A 90 -13.59 14.21 -18.47
N PHE A 91 -14.87 13.80 -18.45
CA PHE A 91 -15.26 12.38 -18.34
C PHE A 91 -15.19 11.55 -19.63
N GLY A 92 -14.64 12.12 -20.70
CA GLY A 92 -14.57 11.52 -22.05
C GLY A 92 -13.17 11.05 -22.45
N GLY A 93 -13.07 10.51 -23.67
CA GLY A 93 -11.78 10.21 -24.29
C GLY A 93 -11.26 8.78 -24.07
N ARG A 94 -9.97 8.59 -24.34
CA ARG A 94 -9.27 7.30 -24.22
C ARG A 94 -9.32 6.81 -22.76
N GLY A 95 -9.49 5.51 -22.57
CA GLY A 95 -9.45 4.89 -21.25
C GLY A 95 -10.65 5.18 -20.34
N LYS A 96 -11.72 5.80 -20.88
CA LYS A 96 -12.98 6.04 -20.18
C LYS A 96 -13.55 4.72 -19.65
N GLY A 97 -14.08 4.73 -18.42
CA GLY A 97 -14.65 3.54 -17.78
C GLY A 97 -13.61 2.50 -17.38
N GLY A 98 -12.33 2.85 -17.34
CA GLY A 98 -11.22 1.93 -17.09
C GLY A 98 -10.94 0.94 -18.22
N PHE A 99 -11.50 1.14 -19.41
CA PHE A 99 -11.23 0.28 -20.58
C PHE A 99 -9.79 0.47 -21.12
N PRO A 100 -9.24 -0.52 -21.83
CA PRO A 100 -7.92 -0.40 -22.45
C PRO A 100 -7.87 0.77 -23.43
N ALA A 101 -6.82 1.56 -23.35
CA ALA A 101 -6.51 2.63 -24.29
C ALA A 101 -5.34 2.24 -25.19
N THR A 102 -5.34 2.77 -26.41
CA THR A 102 -4.29 2.50 -27.41
C THR A 102 -3.78 3.80 -28.02
N LEU A 103 -2.53 3.76 -28.48
CA LEU A 103 -1.89 4.82 -29.24
C LEU A 103 -2.03 4.56 -30.74
N ALA A 104 -2.01 5.63 -31.54
CA ALA A 104 -1.84 5.49 -32.98
C ALA A 104 -0.40 5.10 -33.31
N SER A 105 -0.16 4.43 -34.45
CA SER A 105 1.18 3.92 -34.82
C SER A 105 2.26 5.02 -34.88
N LYS A 106 1.89 6.26 -35.19
CA LYS A 106 2.82 7.41 -35.21
C LYS A 106 3.23 7.87 -33.80
N GLU A 107 2.40 7.63 -32.79
CA GLU A 107 2.64 8.00 -31.39
C GLU A 107 3.54 6.97 -30.66
N GLU A 108 3.69 5.77 -31.20
CA GLU A 108 4.40 4.66 -30.54
C GLU A 108 5.92 4.91 -30.40
N ALA A 109 6.52 5.64 -31.34
CA ALA A 109 7.93 5.99 -31.27
C ALA A 109 8.26 6.86 -30.04
N ASP A 110 7.43 7.87 -29.77
CA ASP A 110 7.57 8.78 -28.63
C ASP A 110 7.31 8.05 -27.30
N ALA A 111 6.37 7.11 -27.30
CA ALA A 111 6.00 6.35 -26.13
C ALA A 111 7.11 5.40 -25.65
N LYS A 112 7.95 4.88 -26.55
CA LYS A 112 9.02 3.91 -26.22
C LYS A 112 10.00 4.46 -25.17
N VAL A 113 10.45 5.70 -25.31
CA VAL A 113 11.40 6.33 -24.38
C VAL A 113 10.79 6.52 -23.00
N LEU A 114 9.53 6.96 -22.95
CA LEU A 114 8.84 7.19 -21.68
C LEU A 114 8.46 5.89 -20.98
N ARG A 115 8.12 4.82 -21.72
CA ARG A 115 7.93 3.47 -21.16
C ARG A 115 9.17 2.99 -20.41
N GLU A 116 10.34 3.17 -21.02
CA GLU A 116 11.61 2.79 -20.42
C GLU A 116 11.98 3.69 -19.23
N LYS A 117 11.66 5.00 -19.26
CA LYS A 117 11.90 5.92 -18.15
C LYS A 117 11.04 5.58 -16.92
N TYR A 118 9.74 5.37 -17.10
CA TYR A 118 8.79 5.25 -15.97
C TYR A 118 8.43 3.80 -15.60
N GLY A 119 8.67 2.83 -16.49
CA GLY A 119 8.24 1.44 -16.31
C GLY A 119 6.76 1.21 -16.63
N TYR A 120 6.12 2.18 -17.29
CA TYR A 120 4.75 2.14 -17.81
C TYR A 120 4.56 3.20 -18.92
N ASN A 121 3.46 3.11 -19.68
CA ASN A 121 3.18 3.96 -20.83
C ASN A 121 2.74 5.39 -20.44
N ALA A 122 3.68 6.19 -19.95
CA ALA A 122 3.42 7.57 -19.52
C ALA A 122 2.96 8.48 -20.68
N TYR A 123 3.36 8.20 -21.93
CA TYR A 123 2.86 8.92 -23.10
C TYR A 123 1.35 8.69 -23.28
N LEU A 124 0.89 7.44 -23.25
CA LEU A 124 -0.53 7.12 -23.28
C LEU A 124 -1.27 7.74 -22.11
N SER A 125 -0.67 7.76 -20.92
CA SER A 125 -1.24 8.45 -19.76
C SER A 125 -1.52 9.92 -20.05
N GLN A 126 -0.66 10.65 -20.76
CA GLN A 126 -0.93 12.06 -21.12
C GLN A 126 -2.15 12.22 -22.04
N LYS A 127 -2.52 11.18 -22.79
CA LYS A 127 -3.68 11.15 -23.69
C LYS A 127 -4.95 10.61 -23.02
N ILE A 128 -4.87 10.24 -21.74
CA ILE A 128 -6.00 9.79 -20.93
C ILE A 128 -6.38 10.92 -19.98
N SER A 129 -7.69 11.18 -19.88
CA SER A 129 -8.20 12.25 -19.03
C SER A 129 -7.78 12.09 -17.56
N LEU A 130 -7.51 13.20 -16.89
CA LEU A 130 -7.32 13.26 -15.43
C LEU A 130 -8.60 12.91 -14.68
N ASP A 131 -9.77 13.12 -15.29
CA ASP A 131 -11.10 12.86 -14.70
C ASP A 131 -11.78 11.63 -15.32
N ARG A 132 -11.01 10.67 -15.84
CA ARG A 132 -11.60 9.45 -16.41
C ARG A 132 -12.44 8.71 -15.38
N SER A 133 -13.56 8.14 -15.80
CA SER A 133 -14.32 7.21 -14.96
C SER A 133 -13.63 5.84 -14.89
N ILE A 134 -13.83 5.13 -13.78
CA ILE A 134 -13.32 3.76 -13.55
C ILE A 134 -14.45 2.83 -13.09
N PRO A 135 -14.35 1.51 -13.30
CA PRO A 135 -15.40 0.57 -12.91
C PRO A 135 -15.45 0.38 -11.39
N ASP A 136 -16.65 0.10 -10.87
CA ASP A 136 -16.85 -0.22 -9.46
C ASP A 136 -16.83 -1.75 -9.26
N PHE A 137 -15.68 -2.27 -8.80
CA PHE A 137 -15.46 -3.68 -8.52
C PHE A 137 -15.82 -4.11 -7.09
N ARG A 138 -16.44 -3.24 -6.28
CA ARG A 138 -16.82 -3.61 -4.91
C ARG A 138 -17.86 -4.75 -4.90
N PRO A 139 -17.85 -5.61 -3.88
CA PRO A 139 -18.92 -6.59 -3.66
C PRO A 139 -20.31 -5.95 -3.63
N SER A 140 -21.33 -6.70 -4.06
CA SER A 140 -22.71 -6.19 -4.18
C SER A 140 -23.28 -5.65 -2.86
N LYS A 141 -22.89 -6.25 -1.73
CA LYS A 141 -23.25 -5.78 -0.38
C LYS A 141 -22.64 -4.42 -0.05
N CYS A 142 -21.38 -4.18 -0.43
CA CYS A 142 -20.71 -2.89 -0.25
C CYS A 142 -21.40 -1.77 -1.04
N LYS A 143 -21.88 -2.04 -2.26
CA LYS A 143 -22.58 -1.04 -3.09
C LYS A 143 -23.90 -0.56 -2.48
N LYS A 144 -24.49 -1.36 -1.59
CA LYS A 144 -25.75 -1.04 -0.89
C LYS A 144 -25.51 -0.56 0.55
N ALA A 145 -24.26 -0.54 1.01
CA ALA A 145 -23.92 -0.13 2.36
C ALA A 145 -24.14 1.38 2.54
N SER A 146 -24.63 1.76 3.72
CA SER A 146 -24.76 3.15 4.14
C SER A 146 -23.81 3.42 5.29
N PHE A 147 -23.09 4.54 5.23
CA PHE A 147 -22.14 4.93 6.25
C PHE A 147 -22.64 6.13 7.07
N PRO A 148 -22.22 6.28 8.33
CA PRO A 148 -22.48 7.48 9.12
C PRO A 148 -21.96 8.74 8.39
N ARG A 149 -22.64 9.87 8.59
CA ARG A 149 -22.16 11.17 8.07
C ARG A 149 -21.09 11.80 8.95
N ASP A 150 -21.13 11.50 10.24
CA ASP A 150 -20.14 11.94 11.22
C ASP A 150 -18.96 10.97 11.17
N LEU A 151 -18.03 11.20 10.25
CA LEU A 151 -16.78 10.43 10.12
C LEU A 151 -15.60 11.39 10.26
N PRO A 152 -14.44 10.91 10.77
CA PRO A 152 -13.27 11.76 10.93
C PRO A 152 -12.73 12.22 9.58
N ASN A 153 -12.13 13.40 9.56
CA ASN A 153 -11.50 13.92 8.34
C ASN A 153 -10.19 13.20 8.05
N ILE A 154 -9.83 13.15 6.76
CA ILE A 154 -8.63 12.50 6.24
C ILE A 154 -7.70 13.48 5.50
N SER A 155 -6.40 13.33 5.74
CA SER A 155 -5.32 13.92 4.94
C SER A 155 -4.71 12.82 4.08
N LEU A 156 -4.70 13.01 2.76
CA LEU A 156 -4.09 12.06 1.83
C LEU A 156 -2.66 12.48 1.54
N ILE A 157 -1.70 11.57 1.65
CA ILE A 157 -0.28 11.81 1.50
C ILE A 157 0.22 10.96 0.32
N PHE A 158 0.64 11.63 -0.74
CA PHE A 158 1.26 11.00 -1.91
C PHE A 158 2.75 11.26 -1.91
N ILE A 159 3.55 10.19 -1.98
CA ILE A 159 5.00 10.30 -2.05
C ILE A 159 5.42 10.03 -3.50
N PHE A 160 6.29 10.89 -4.03
CA PHE A 160 6.78 10.73 -5.38
C PHE A 160 8.23 11.16 -5.52
N VAL A 161 8.84 10.60 -6.55
CA VAL A 161 10.10 11.08 -7.11
C VAL A 161 10.08 10.80 -8.60
N ASN A 162 10.32 11.82 -9.42
CA ASN A 162 10.35 11.68 -10.89
C ASN A 162 9.18 10.86 -11.43
N GLU A 163 7.98 11.12 -10.92
CA GLU A 163 6.75 10.49 -11.38
C GLU A 163 6.18 11.26 -12.57
N ALA A 164 5.50 10.59 -13.50
CA ALA A 164 4.89 11.30 -14.62
C ALA A 164 3.81 12.29 -14.13
N LEU A 165 3.88 13.55 -14.56
CA LEU A 165 2.95 14.61 -14.16
C LEU A 165 1.47 14.22 -14.37
N SER A 166 1.15 13.59 -15.51
CA SER A 166 -0.21 13.11 -15.82
C SER A 166 -0.74 12.10 -14.81
N VAL A 167 0.14 11.31 -14.20
CA VAL A 167 -0.20 10.25 -13.25
C VAL A 167 -0.37 10.81 -11.83
N ILE A 168 0.51 11.71 -11.39
CA ILE A 168 0.34 12.43 -10.12
C ILE A 168 -1.00 13.19 -10.14
N LEU A 169 -1.24 13.97 -11.19
CA LEU A 169 -2.46 14.78 -11.29
C LEU A 169 -3.71 13.91 -11.39
N ARG A 170 -3.67 12.77 -12.10
CA ARG A 170 -4.83 11.84 -12.11
C ARG A 170 -5.10 11.25 -10.73
N SER A 171 -4.06 10.97 -9.94
CA SER A 171 -4.21 10.53 -8.55
C SER A 171 -4.88 11.61 -7.69
N VAL A 172 -4.45 12.87 -7.83
CA VAL A 172 -5.07 14.03 -7.13
C VAL A 172 -6.52 14.22 -7.56
N HIS A 173 -6.80 14.21 -8.87
CA HIS A 173 -8.15 14.36 -9.40
C HIS A 173 -9.08 13.26 -8.90
N SER A 174 -8.68 12.00 -9.01
CA SER A 174 -9.51 10.89 -8.53
C SER A 174 -9.73 10.94 -7.01
N ALA A 175 -8.73 11.35 -6.23
CA ALA A 175 -8.86 11.56 -4.79
C ALA A 175 -9.90 12.64 -4.44
N VAL A 176 -9.85 13.79 -5.11
CA VAL A 176 -10.80 14.89 -4.92
C VAL A 176 -12.19 14.51 -5.41
N ASN A 177 -12.30 13.90 -6.59
CA ASN A 177 -13.57 13.55 -7.22
C ASN A 177 -14.32 12.45 -6.46
N HIS A 178 -13.61 11.52 -5.82
CA HIS A 178 -14.21 10.34 -5.19
C HIS A 178 -14.16 10.33 -3.66
N THR A 179 -13.72 11.42 -3.03
CA THR A 179 -13.78 11.59 -1.58
C THR A 179 -14.75 12.73 -1.23
N PRO A 180 -15.76 12.50 -0.37
CA PRO A 180 -16.69 13.55 0.02
C PRO A 180 -15.95 14.79 0.61
N ALA A 181 -16.33 15.98 0.16
CA ALA A 181 -15.62 17.23 0.49
C ALA A 181 -15.54 17.56 1.99
N HIS A 182 -16.49 17.05 2.79
CA HIS A 182 -16.47 17.24 4.25
C HIS A 182 -15.46 16.29 4.95
N LEU A 183 -15.06 15.19 4.30
CA LEU A 183 -14.11 14.22 4.82
C LEU A 183 -12.68 14.55 4.37
N LEU A 184 -12.49 14.98 3.12
CA LEU A 184 -11.16 15.31 2.60
C LEU A 184 -10.68 16.66 3.16
N LYS A 185 -9.76 16.62 4.12
CA LYS A 185 -9.18 17.84 4.71
C LYS A 185 -8.17 18.50 3.79
N GLU A 186 -7.24 17.70 3.28
CA GLU A 186 -6.11 18.16 2.48
C GLU A 186 -5.45 16.98 1.75
N ILE A 187 -4.68 17.32 0.71
CA ILE A 187 -3.79 16.41 -0.01
C ILE A 187 -2.37 16.96 0.12
N ILE A 188 -1.42 16.10 0.46
CA ILE A 188 -0.01 16.44 0.66
C ILE A 188 0.81 15.65 -0.36
N LEU A 189 1.44 16.35 -1.28
CA LEU A 189 2.36 15.81 -2.27
C LEU A 189 3.79 15.96 -1.72
N VAL A 190 4.43 14.85 -1.37
CA VAL A 190 5.81 14.83 -0.87
C VAL A 190 6.76 14.52 -2.02
N ASP A 191 7.48 15.54 -2.47
CA ASP A 191 8.55 15.45 -3.46
C ASP A 191 9.85 15.00 -2.79
N ASP A 192 10.21 13.73 -2.98
CA ASP A 192 11.47 13.16 -2.49
C ASP A 192 12.63 13.49 -3.45
N TYR A 193 12.89 14.79 -3.63
CA TYR A 193 14.02 15.33 -4.39
C TYR A 193 14.01 14.94 -5.88
N SER A 194 12.90 15.19 -6.57
CA SER A 194 12.79 15.02 -8.03
C SER A 194 13.69 16.00 -8.79
N ASP A 195 14.19 15.61 -9.95
CA ASP A 195 14.94 16.46 -10.90
C ASP A 195 14.12 16.83 -12.15
N ASP A 196 12.92 16.26 -12.32
CA ASP A 196 12.03 16.60 -13.42
C ASP A 196 11.42 18.00 -13.23
N GLU A 197 11.74 18.93 -14.14
CA GLU A 197 11.26 20.32 -14.13
C GLU A 197 9.73 20.43 -14.13
N GLN A 198 9.01 19.47 -14.72
CA GLN A 198 7.54 19.48 -14.71
C GLN A 198 6.96 19.34 -13.30
N LEU A 199 7.73 18.76 -12.37
CA LEU A 199 7.33 18.54 -10.98
C LEU A 199 7.69 19.70 -10.05
N LYS A 200 8.31 20.76 -10.61
CA LYS A 200 8.67 21.98 -9.89
C LYS A 200 7.59 23.04 -10.08
N GLY A 201 7.90 24.14 -10.77
CA GLY A 201 6.97 25.25 -11.02
C GLY A 201 5.64 24.82 -11.66
N PRO A 202 5.63 24.00 -12.74
CA PRO A 202 4.40 23.63 -13.43
C PRO A 202 3.40 22.87 -12.54
N LEU A 203 3.85 21.88 -11.77
CA LEU A 203 3.01 21.17 -10.80
C LEU A 203 2.46 22.11 -9.72
N GLU A 204 3.33 22.96 -9.17
CA GLU A 204 2.99 23.90 -8.10
C GLU A 204 1.95 24.93 -8.55
N ASP A 205 2.15 25.53 -9.71
CA ASP A 205 1.20 26.44 -10.34
C ASP A 205 -0.15 25.78 -10.60
N TYR A 206 -0.13 24.54 -11.09
CA TYR A 206 -1.35 23.80 -11.38
C TYR A 206 -2.17 23.56 -10.11
N VAL A 207 -1.57 22.98 -9.07
CA VAL A 207 -2.30 22.61 -7.85
C VAL A 207 -2.74 23.85 -7.05
N ASN A 208 -1.93 24.92 -7.04
CA ASN A 208 -2.29 26.17 -6.36
C ASN A 208 -3.49 26.85 -7.03
N LYS A 209 -3.57 26.84 -8.37
CA LYS A 209 -4.69 27.42 -9.12
C LYS A 209 -5.94 26.54 -9.07
N ARG A 210 -5.77 25.21 -9.18
CA ARG A 210 -6.89 24.25 -9.27
C ARG A 210 -7.50 23.89 -7.92
N TYR A 211 -6.68 23.77 -6.88
CA TYR A 211 -7.04 23.27 -5.55
C TYR A 211 -6.48 24.18 -4.44
N PRO A 212 -6.84 25.48 -4.43
CA PRO A 212 -6.22 26.47 -3.55
C PRO A 212 -6.38 26.08 -2.07
N GLY A 213 -5.24 25.92 -1.38
CA GLY A 213 -5.18 25.54 0.04
C GLY A 213 -5.53 24.08 0.36
N MET A 214 -6.08 23.32 -0.59
CA MET A 214 -6.45 21.92 -0.41
C MET A 214 -5.27 20.99 -0.74
N VAL A 215 -4.49 21.30 -1.77
CA VAL A 215 -3.29 20.53 -2.15
C VAL A 215 -2.05 21.30 -1.71
N LYS A 216 -1.15 20.62 -1.00
CA LYS A 216 0.13 21.17 -0.51
C LYS A 216 1.28 20.35 -1.05
N ILE A 217 2.41 21.00 -1.35
CA ILE A 217 3.63 20.32 -1.77
C ILE A 217 4.67 20.46 -0.65
N VAL A 218 5.23 19.33 -0.21
CA VAL A 218 6.36 19.26 0.71
C VAL A 218 7.58 18.79 -0.09
N ARG A 219 8.68 19.54 -0.06
CA ARG A 219 9.89 19.20 -0.81
C ARG A 219 11.04 18.85 0.12
N ASN A 220 11.57 17.63 -0.02
CA ASN A 220 12.79 17.23 0.67
C ASN A 220 13.99 17.94 0.06
N GLN A 221 14.94 18.35 0.91
CA GLN A 221 16.18 19.05 0.49
C GLN A 221 17.24 18.10 -0.10
N LYS A 222 17.06 16.80 0.12
CA LYS A 222 17.90 15.72 -0.42
C LYS A 222 17.03 14.48 -0.62
N ARG A 223 17.56 13.48 -1.32
CA ARG A 223 16.87 12.20 -1.49
C ARG A 223 16.85 11.43 -0.16
N GLU A 224 15.70 11.33 0.47
CA GLU A 224 15.52 10.71 1.78
C GLU A 224 15.04 9.25 1.69
N GLY A 225 14.34 8.89 0.62
CA GLY A 225 13.71 7.59 0.42
C GLY A 225 12.24 7.56 0.88
N LEU A 226 11.53 6.50 0.48
CA LEU A 226 10.08 6.35 0.69
C LEU A 226 9.69 6.51 2.16
N ILE A 227 10.49 5.92 3.05
CA ILE A 227 10.20 5.79 4.48
C ILE A 227 10.21 7.16 5.16
N ARG A 228 11.29 7.92 4.96
CA ARG A 228 11.46 9.25 5.54
C ARG A 228 10.53 10.27 4.87
N ALA A 229 10.29 10.16 3.56
CA ALA A 229 9.31 10.98 2.88
C ALA A 229 7.88 10.78 3.42
N ARG A 230 7.48 9.55 3.77
CA ARG A 230 6.21 9.31 4.49
C ARG A 230 6.16 10.03 5.84
N ILE A 231 7.26 10.02 6.59
CA ILE A 231 7.36 10.72 7.87
C ILE A 231 7.21 12.24 7.68
N GLU A 232 7.85 12.83 6.66
CA GLU A 232 7.68 14.26 6.34
C GLU A 232 6.23 14.59 5.95
N GLY A 233 5.57 13.73 5.18
CA GLY A 233 4.14 13.88 4.87
C GLY A 233 3.26 13.81 6.12
N TRP A 234 3.56 12.90 7.06
CA TRP A 234 2.84 12.79 8.33
C TRP A 234 3.00 14.05 9.20
N LYS A 235 4.22 14.63 9.25
CA LYS A 235 4.48 15.88 9.99
C LYS A 235 3.68 17.06 9.44
N ALA A 236 3.47 17.11 8.13
CA ALA A 236 2.71 18.15 7.47
C ALA A 236 1.18 17.96 7.58
N ALA A 237 0.71 16.75 7.90
CA ALA A 237 -0.70 16.42 7.99
C ALA A 237 -1.36 16.94 9.28
N SER A 238 -2.58 17.46 9.13
CA SER A 238 -3.33 18.13 10.20
C SER A 238 -4.66 17.47 10.58
N SER A 239 -5.09 16.43 9.86
CA SER A 239 -6.35 15.72 10.14
C SER A 239 -6.18 14.60 11.17
N GLU A 240 -7.30 14.05 11.63
CA GLU A 240 -7.34 12.92 12.56
C GLU A 240 -6.86 11.62 11.93
N VAL A 241 -7.12 11.43 10.62
CA VAL A 241 -6.75 10.21 9.88
C VAL A 241 -5.81 10.55 8.74
N THR A 242 -4.71 9.82 8.60
CA THR A 242 -3.77 9.95 7.47
C THR A 242 -3.86 8.74 6.57
N GLY A 243 -3.99 8.97 5.27
CA GLY A 243 -3.90 7.94 4.24
C GLY A 243 -2.64 8.11 3.40
N PHE A 244 -1.77 7.11 3.39
CA PHE A 244 -0.54 7.10 2.61
C PHE A 244 -0.74 6.31 1.33
N PHE A 245 -0.37 6.89 0.19
CA PHE A 245 -0.54 6.28 -1.12
C PHE A 245 0.68 6.54 -2.01
N ASP A 246 0.98 5.60 -2.89
CA ASP A 246 1.84 5.87 -4.04
C ASP A 246 1.21 6.94 -4.94
N ALA A 247 2.02 7.73 -5.65
CA ALA A 247 1.53 8.81 -6.50
C ALA A 247 0.93 8.38 -7.86
N HIS A 248 0.71 7.07 -8.03
CA HIS A 248 0.22 6.44 -9.26
C HIS A 248 -0.96 5.52 -8.98
N VAL A 249 -2.02 6.12 -8.44
CA VAL A 249 -3.24 5.44 -8.04
C VAL A 249 -4.50 6.13 -8.57
N GLU A 250 -5.60 5.40 -8.68
CA GLU A 250 -6.91 5.95 -8.99
C GLU A 250 -7.94 5.44 -7.97
N PHE A 251 -8.55 6.35 -7.22
CA PHE A 251 -9.52 6.01 -6.18
C PHE A 251 -10.86 5.61 -6.78
N THR A 252 -11.55 4.62 -6.21
CA THR A 252 -12.93 4.29 -6.62
C THR A 252 -13.96 5.14 -5.84
N PRO A 253 -15.17 5.35 -6.40
CA PRO A 253 -16.25 6.01 -5.65
C PRO A 253 -16.56 5.30 -4.33
N SER A 254 -16.72 6.09 -3.26
CA SER A 254 -17.04 5.62 -1.90
C SER A 254 -16.00 4.65 -1.30
N TRP A 255 -14.73 4.91 -1.58
CA TRP A 255 -13.61 4.19 -0.95
C TRP A 255 -13.38 4.64 0.51
N ALA A 256 -13.57 5.93 0.81
CA ALA A 256 -13.12 6.53 2.07
C ALA A 256 -14.05 6.19 3.26
N GLU A 257 -15.36 6.28 3.06
CA GLU A 257 -16.38 6.06 4.09
C GLU A 257 -16.25 4.71 4.81
N PRO A 258 -16.09 3.56 4.13
CA PRO A 258 -15.87 2.29 4.81
C PRO A 258 -14.56 2.27 5.61
N VAL A 259 -13.49 2.88 5.10
CA VAL A 259 -12.21 2.97 5.81
C VAL A 259 -12.34 3.78 7.10
N LEU A 260 -12.91 4.98 7.00
CA LEU A 260 -13.05 5.90 8.12
C LEU A 260 -14.02 5.37 9.18
N THR A 261 -15.04 4.62 8.76
CA THR A 261 -15.95 3.92 9.70
C THR A 261 -15.19 2.91 10.54
N ARG A 262 -14.33 2.08 9.92
CA ARG A 262 -13.54 1.06 10.64
C ARG A 262 -12.53 1.66 11.61
N ILE A 263 -11.92 2.79 11.26
CA ILE A 263 -10.99 3.52 12.13
C ILE A 263 -11.74 4.23 13.26
N LYS A 264 -12.93 4.77 13.00
CA LYS A 264 -13.76 5.38 14.06
C LYS A 264 -14.19 4.36 15.11
N GLU A 265 -14.50 3.12 14.68
CA GLU A 265 -14.83 2.02 15.59
C GLU A 265 -13.65 1.61 16.49
N ASP A 266 -12.42 1.72 16.00
CA ASP A 266 -11.21 1.48 16.76
C ASP A 266 -10.01 2.17 16.09
N HIS A 267 -9.51 3.21 16.74
CA HIS A 267 -8.42 4.04 16.24
C HIS A 267 -7.08 3.30 16.13
N LYS A 268 -6.96 2.10 16.71
CA LYS A 268 -5.74 1.27 16.64
C LYS A 268 -5.69 0.35 15.41
N ARG A 269 -6.68 0.45 14.51
CA ARG A 269 -6.69 -0.29 13.25
C ARG A 269 -5.94 0.45 12.16
N ILE A 270 -5.11 -0.28 11.42
CA ILE A 270 -4.60 0.17 10.12
C ILE A 270 -5.41 -0.53 9.03
N ILE A 271 -6.01 0.27 8.15
CA ILE A 271 -6.88 -0.23 7.10
C ILE A 271 -6.17 -0.13 5.76
N LEU A 272 -6.21 -1.21 5.00
CA LEU A 272 -5.69 -1.31 3.65
C LEU A 272 -6.87 -1.38 2.68
N PRO A 273 -7.04 -0.42 1.77
CA PRO A 273 -7.94 -0.61 0.64
C PRO A 273 -7.54 -1.85 -0.18
N SER A 274 -8.51 -2.56 -0.74
CA SER A 274 -8.21 -3.56 -1.76
C SER A 274 -7.63 -2.87 -3.01
N ILE A 275 -6.56 -3.44 -3.54
CA ILE A 275 -5.82 -2.85 -4.65
C ILE A 275 -6.21 -3.51 -5.96
N ASP A 276 -6.73 -2.72 -6.89
CA ASP A 276 -6.97 -3.13 -8.27
C ASP A 276 -5.75 -2.82 -9.15
N ASN A 277 -5.60 -3.54 -10.26
CA ASN A 277 -4.48 -3.38 -11.16
C ASN A 277 -4.79 -2.36 -12.27
N ILE A 278 -3.93 -1.38 -12.50
CA ILE A 278 -3.91 -0.58 -13.72
C ILE A 278 -2.77 -1.11 -14.59
N LYS A 279 -3.10 -1.71 -15.74
CA LYS A 279 -2.11 -2.24 -16.67
C LYS A 279 -1.16 -1.14 -17.14
N HIS A 280 0.14 -1.36 -16.99
CA HIS A 280 1.17 -0.39 -17.36
C HIS A 280 1.17 -0.01 -18.85
N GLU A 281 0.75 -0.90 -19.76
CA GLU A 281 0.74 -0.60 -21.20
C GLU A 281 -0.51 0.13 -21.68
N THR A 282 -1.70 -0.33 -21.26
CA THR A 282 -2.99 0.09 -21.82
C THR A 282 -3.80 0.98 -20.87
N PHE A 283 -3.37 1.11 -19.61
CA PHE A 283 -4.13 1.77 -18.54
C PHE A 283 -5.52 1.16 -18.29
N GLU A 284 -5.76 -0.07 -18.77
CA GLU A 284 -6.94 -0.86 -18.43
C GLU A 284 -6.94 -1.15 -16.94
N LEU A 285 -8.12 -1.05 -16.32
CA LEU A 285 -8.31 -1.36 -14.92
C LEU A 285 -8.85 -2.78 -14.77
N GLU A 286 -8.08 -3.63 -14.11
CA GLU A 286 -8.41 -5.02 -13.85
C GLU A 286 -8.71 -5.23 -12.37
N ARG A 287 -9.80 -5.96 -12.11
CA ARG A 287 -10.15 -6.36 -10.76
C ARG A 287 -9.09 -7.33 -10.23
N TYR A 288 -8.53 -7.01 -9.07
CA TYR A 288 -7.75 -7.97 -8.30
C TYR A 288 -8.63 -8.68 -7.27
N GLU A 289 -8.41 -9.98 -7.07
CA GLU A 289 -9.18 -10.73 -6.08
C GLU A 289 -8.79 -10.37 -4.64
N ASN A 290 -9.77 -10.43 -3.74
CA ASN A 290 -9.56 -10.07 -2.35
C ASN A 290 -8.58 -11.05 -1.70
N SER A 291 -7.47 -10.53 -1.20
CA SER A 291 -6.37 -11.30 -0.62
C SER A 291 -5.91 -10.67 0.68
N GLY A 292 -5.35 -11.47 1.58
CA GLY A 292 -4.53 -10.96 2.68
C GLY A 292 -3.11 -10.66 2.20
N HIS A 293 -2.30 -10.05 3.05
CA HIS A 293 -0.88 -9.80 2.79
C HIS A 293 0.01 -10.46 3.84
N GLY A 294 0.93 -11.29 3.39
CA GLY A 294 1.95 -11.94 4.20
C GLY A 294 3.35 -11.59 3.72
N TYR A 295 4.32 -12.34 4.22
CA TYR A 295 5.72 -12.23 3.78
C TYR A 295 6.48 -13.54 3.93
N ASN A 296 7.62 -13.63 3.26
CA ASN A 296 8.61 -14.68 3.46
C ASN A 296 9.70 -14.29 4.47
N TRP A 297 10.59 -15.21 4.84
CA TRP A 297 11.67 -14.92 5.79
C TRP A 297 12.75 -13.95 5.28
N GLU A 298 12.80 -13.67 3.97
CA GLU A 298 13.60 -12.55 3.43
C GLU A 298 12.92 -11.18 3.66
N LEU A 299 11.70 -11.20 4.19
CA LEU A 299 10.80 -10.06 4.40
C LEU A 299 10.29 -9.42 3.09
N TRP A 300 10.16 -10.24 2.04
CA TRP A 300 9.43 -9.87 0.84
C TRP A 300 7.93 -10.04 1.05
N CYS A 301 7.17 -9.00 0.75
CA CYS A 301 5.72 -9.03 0.80
C CYS A 301 5.15 -9.97 -0.27
N MET A 302 4.07 -10.67 0.07
CA MET A 302 3.33 -11.53 -0.82
C MET A 302 1.82 -11.45 -0.56
N TYR A 303 1.04 -11.74 -1.59
CA TYR A 303 -0.39 -12.02 -1.40
C TYR A 303 -0.56 -13.40 -0.77
N ILE A 304 -1.46 -13.50 0.19
CA ILE A 304 -1.87 -14.75 0.82
C ILE A 304 -3.38 -14.90 0.73
N ASN A 305 -3.86 -16.14 0.81
CA ASN A 305 -5.28 -16.39 0.90
C ASN A 305 -5.84 -15.74 2.17
N PRO A 306 -7.09 -15.22 2.14
CA PRO A 306 -7.79 -14.84 3.35
C PRO A 306 -7.80 -15.99 4.38
N PRO A 307 -7.84 -15.68 5.69
CA PRO A 307 -7.92 -16.70 6.74
C PRO A 307 -9.08 -17.65 6.49
N LYS A 308 -8.94 -18.93 6.86
CA LYS A 308 -9.98 -19.95 6.67
C LYS A 308 -11.36 -19.50 7.17
N GLN A 309 -11.40 -18.85 8.34
CA GLN A 309 -12.64 -18.31 8.92
C GLN A 309 -13.38 -17.36 7.97
N TRP A 310 -12.66 -16.51 7.22
CA TRP A 310 -13.29 -15.59 6.27
C TRP A 310 -13.99 -16.34 5.12
N TRP A 311 -13.42 -17.47 4.69
CA TRP A 311 -14.06 -18.36 3.71
C TRP A 311 -15.27 -19.08 4.29
N ASP A 312 -15.15 -19.57 5.53
CA ASP A 312 -16.23 -20.26 6.24
C ASP A 312 -17.44 -19.33 6.46
N ASP A 313 -17.20 -18.04 6.71
CA ASP A 313 -18.25 -17.01 6.87
C ASP A 313 -18.96 -16.65 5.55
N GLY A 314 -18.30 -16.86 4.40
CA GLY A 314 -18.88 -16.67 3.05
C GLY A 314 -19.20 -15.23 2.63
N ASP A 315 -18.89 -14.23 3.46
CA ASP A 315 -19.14 -12.82 3.16
C ASP A 315 -17.93 -12.15 2.48
N THR A 316 -17.96 -12.10 1.15
CA THR A 316 -16.92 -11.45 0.34
C THR A 316 -16.74 -9.95 0.58
N SER A 317 -17.65 -9.31 1.33
CA SER A 317 -17.53 -7.90 1.75
C SER A 317 -16.86 -7.70 3.11
N ALA A 318 -16.69 -8.77 3.89
CA ALA A 318 -16.12 -8.69 5.23
C ALA A 318 -14.64 -8.29 5.19
N PRO A 319 -14.15 -7.52 6.19
CA PRO A 319 -12.73 -7.22 6.32
C PRO A 319 -11.89 -8.49 6.41
N ILE A 320 -10.71 -8.48 5.79
CA ILE A 320 -9.75 -9.58 5.80
C ILE A 320 -8.63 -9.22 6.76
N ARG A 321 -8.52 -9.95 7.87
CA ARG A 321 -7.38 -9.81 8.78
C ARG A 321 -6.09 -10.16 8.05
N THR A 322 -5.07 -9.31 8.17
CA THR A 322 -3.81 -9.45 7.42
C THR A 322 -2.58 -9.34 8.32
N PRO A 323 -1.59 -10.26 8.21
CA PRO A 323 -0.33 -10.19 8.96
C PRO A 323 0.51 -8.94 8.66
N ALA A 324 0.57 -8.56 7.40
CA ALA A 324 1.36 -7.43 6.93
C ALA A 324 0.55 -6.56 5.97
N MET A 325 1.23 -5.62 5.31
CA MET A 325 0.65 -4.79 4.25
C MET A 325 1.52 -4.79 3.01
N ILE A 326 0.86 -4.70 1.85
CA ILE A 326 1.55 -4.28 0.63
C ILE A 326 1.93 -2.81 0.75
N GLY A 327 3.14 -2.48 0.34
CA GLY A 327 3.72 -1.16 0.57
C GLY A 327 3.04 0.00 -0.16
N CYS A 328 2.05 -0.21 -1.05
CA CYS A 328 1.51 0.87 -1.90
C CYS A 328 0.49 1.78 -1.21
N SER A 329 -0.23 1.31 -0.19
CA SER A 329 -1.14 2.17 0.56
C SER A 329 -1.53 1.65 1.94
N PHE A 330 -1.86 2.56 2.85
CA PHE A 330 -2.52 2.27 4.12
C PHE A 330 -3.15 3.54 4.70
N VAL A 331 -4.19 3.36 5.53
CA VAL A 331 -4.89 4.45 6.22
C VAL A 331 -4.90 4.17 7.71
N VAL A 332 -4.57 5.18 8.51
CA VAL A 332 -4.35 5.04 9.95
C VAL A 332 -4.71 6.33 10.69
N ASN A 333 -5.17 6.21 11.94
CA ASN A 333 -5.29 7.36 12.83
C ASN A 333 -3.91 8.01 13.05
N ARG A 334 -3.82 9.33 12.88
CA ARG A 334 -2.56 10.08 12.85
C ARG A 334 -1.81 9.98 14.18
N ASP A 335 -2.52 10.12 15.29
CA ASP A 335 -1.94 10.12 16.63
C ASP A 335 -1.53 8.71 17.04
N TYR A 336 -2.32 7.69 16.69
CA TYR A 336 -1.94 6.29 16.87
C TYR A 336 -0.66 5.94 16.10
N PHE A 337 -0.54 6.38 14.85
CA PHE A 337 0.67 6.14 14.06
C PHE A 337 1.90 6.82 14.70
N GLY A 338 1.74 8.02 15.23
CA GLY A 338 2.77 8.70 16.03
C GLY A 338 3.12 7.94 17.32
N HIS A 339 2.13 7.40 18.03
CA HIS A 339 2.32 6.59 19.23
C HIS A 339 3.09 5.29 18.95
N LEU A 340 2.90 4.69 17.77
CA LEU A 340 3.69 3.56 17.29
C LEU A 340 5.12 3.93 16.86
N GLY A 341 5.54 5.19 17.00
CA GLY A 341 6.86 5.66 16.60
C GLY A 341 7.07 5.73 15.09
N LEU A 342 5.99 5.84 14.30
CA LEU A 342 6.00 5.92 12.83
C LEU A 342 6.74 4.73 12.18
N LEU A 343 7.24 4.89 10.96
CA LEU A 343 8.16 3.93 10.34
C LEU A 343 9.58 4.08 10.91
N ASP A 344 10.40 3.03 10.75
CA ASP A 344 11.82 3.11 11.14
C ASP A 344 12.63 4.03 10.22
N SER A 345 12.83 5.28 10.64
CA SER A 345 13.67 6.28 9.96
C SER A 345 15.14 5.86 9.76
N GLY A 346 15.62 4.84 10.49
CA GLY A 346 16.95 4.26 10.30
C GLY A 346 17.05 3.27 9.13
N MET A 347 15.92 2.92 8.50
CA MET A 347 15.91 2.15 7.25
C MET A 347 16.25 3.02 6.05
N ASP A 348 16.86 2.39 5.04
CA ASP A 348 17.32 3.07 3.84
C ASP A 348 16.39 2.82 2.66
N VAL A 349 16.07 3.90 1.95
CA VAL A 349 15.39 3.94 0.64
C VAL A 349 14.03 3.25 0.61
N TYR A 350 14.00 1.92 0.59
CA TYR A 350 12.83 1.07 0.38
C TYR A 350 13.09 -0.36 0.86
N GLY A 351 12.04 -1.04 1.35
CA GLY A 351 12.02 -2.46 1.61
C GLY A 351 12.03 -2.77 3.11
N GLY A 352 11.14 -3.68 3.52
CA GLY A 352 11.00 -4.12 4.91
C GLY A 352 10.10 -3.22 5.76
N GLU A 353 9.88 -1.96 5.39
CA GLU A 353 9.09 -1.00 6.20
C GLU A 353 7.63 -1.42 6.34
N ASN A 354 7.08 -2.00 5.28
CA ASN A 354 5.70 -2.47 5.22
C ASN A 354 5.50 -3.74 6.06
N ILE A 355 6.55 -4.56 6.18
CA ILE A 355 6.56 -5.76 7.04
C ILE A 355 6.77 -5.39 8.50
N GLU A 356 7.73 -4.48 8.76
CA GLU A 356 7.99 -3.92 10.08
C GLU A 356 6.74 -3.31 10.70
N LEU A 357 6.01 -2.50 9.94
CA LEU A 357 4.77 -1.89 10.41
C LEU A 357 3.72 -2.95 10.77
N GLY A 358 3.59 -4.01 9.95
CA GLY A 358 2.66 -5.10 10.24
C GLY A 358 2.97 -5.84 11.53
N ILE A 359 4.23 -6.25 11.70
CA ILE A 359 4.70 -6.91 12.92
C ILE A 359 4.47 -6.01 14.13
N LYS A 360 4.91 -4.75 14.06
CA LYS A 360 4.78 -3.76 15.13
C LYS A 360 3.34 -3.54 15.56
N VAL A 361 2.42 -3.32 14.62
CA VAL A 361 1.00 -3.07 14.92
C VAL A 361 0.40 -4.23 15.70
N TRP A 362 0.61 -5.46 15.24
CA TRP A 362 0.07 -6.65 15.88
C TRP A 362 0.70 -6.91 17.25
N LEU A 363 2.02 -6.79 17.37
CA LEU A 363 2.71 -7.02 18.64
C LEU A 363 2.33 -5.96 19.69
N CYS A 364 2.07 -4.73 19.29
CA CYS A 364 1.80 -3.61 20.18
C CYS A 364 0.31 -3.31 20.37
N GLY A 365 -0.56 -4.29 20.07
CA GLY A 365 -1.98 -4.26 20.47
C GLY A 365 -2.94 -3.56 19.51
N GLY A 366 -2.53 -3.29 18.27
CA GLY A 366 -3.44 -2.90 17.18
C GLY A 366 -3.78 -4.08 16.26
N SER A 367 -4.39 -3.75 15.12
CA SER A 367 -4.70 -4.73 14.08
C SER A 367 -4.58 -4.15 12.67
N MET A 368 -4.47 -5.04 11.68
CA MET A 368 -4.47 -4.69 10.27
C MET A 368 -5.52 -5.47 9.49
N GLU A 369 -6.22 -4.77 8.60
CA GLU A 369 -7.31 -5.33 7.81
C GLU A 369 -7.24 -4.84 6.35
N VAL A 370 -7.39 -5.75 5.38
CA VAL A 370 -7.74 -5.40 4.00
C VAL A 370 -9.26 -5.26 3.91
N LEU A 371 -9.75 -4.20 3.29
CA LEU A 371 -11.18 -3.88 3.25
C LEU A 371 -11.76 -3.99 1.83
N PRO A 372 -12.45 -5.10 1.48
CA PRO A 372 -13.05 -5.30 0.15
C PRO A 372 -13.99 -4.18 -0.33
N CYS A 373 -14.66 -3.49 0.62
CA CYS A 373 -15.55 -2.38 0.31
C CYS A 373 -14.85 -1.07 -0.03
N SER A 374 -13.53 -0.95 0.20
CA SER A 374 -12.72 0.19 -0.18
C SER A 374 -11.72 -0.24 -1.24
N ARG A 375 -11.82 0.31 -2.46
CA ARG A 375 -10.93 -0.07 -3.56
C ARG A 375 -10.16 1.11 -4.12
N VAL A 376 -8.89 0.89 -4.41
CA VAL A 376 -7.99 1.85 -5.05
C VAL A 376 -7.21 1.10 -6.12
N ALA A 377 -7.19 1.62 -7.34
CA ALA A 377 -6.42 1.01 -8.42
C ALA A 377 -4.98 1.55 -8.42
N HIS A 378 -4.00 0.71 -8.71
CA HIS A 378 -2.56 1.04 -8.67
C HIS A 378 -1.88 0.61 -9.97
N ILE A 379 -0.95 1.42 -10.48
CA ILE A 379 -0.19 1.08 -11.70
C ILE A 379 0.89 0.02 -11.39
N ALA A 380 0.69 -1.21 -11.88
CA ALA A 380 1.69 -2.27 -11.78
C ALA A 380 2.80 -2.07 -12.82
N ARG A 381 3.94 -1.54 -12.38
CA ARG A 381 5.10 -1.25 -13.23
C ARG A 381 5.79 -2.53 -13.71
N MET A 382 6.37 -2.47 -14.92
CA MET A 382 7.28 -3.50 -15.43
C MET A 382 8.62 -3.52 -14.71
N LYS A 383 9.08 -2.34 -14.27
CA LYS A 383 10.34 -2.17 -13.53
C LYS A 383 10.26 -0.98 -12.59
N LYS A 384 11.08 -0.99 -11.54
CA LYS A 384 11.22 0.12 -10.60
C LYS A 384 12.34 1.06 -11.10
N PRO A 385 12.03 2.29 -11.53
CA PRO A 385 13.02 3.16 -12.20
C PRO A 385 13.98 3.88 -11.23
N TYR A 386 13.80 3.72 -9.91
CA TYR A 386 14.43 4.57 -8.90
C TYR A 386 15.67 3.97 -8.21
N HIS A 387 16.05 2.72 -8.47
CA HIS A 387 17.26 2.14 -7.87
C HIS A 387 17.73 0.86 -8.59
N SER A 388 18.99 0.82 -9.04
CA SER A 388 19.57 -0.34 -9.73
C SER A 388 20.08 -1.44 -8.78
N ASN A 389 20.33 -1.13 -7.51
CA ASN A 389 20.80 -2.10 -6.52
C ASN A 389 20.03 -1.97 -5.19
N ILE A 390 18.80 -2.50 -5.14
CA ILE A 390 17.97 -2.50 -3.92
C ILE A 390 18.40 -3.58 -2.90
N ALA A 391 19.15 -4.60 -3.34
CA ALA A 391 19.43 -5.78 -2.52
C ALA A 391 20.22 -5.44 -1.24
N SER A 392 21.17 -4.50 -1.31
CA SER A 392 21.93 -4.05 -0.14
C SER A 392 21.03 -3.36 0.89
N SER A 393 20.24 -2.37 0.45
CA SER A 393 19.31 -1.64 1.32
C SER A 393 18.24 -2.56 1.91
N THR A 394 17.63 -3.43 1.11
CA THR A 394 16.60 -4.35 1.62
C THR A 394 17.19 -5.32 2.65
N ARG A 395 18.38 -5.88 2.40
CA ARG A 395 19.04 -6.78 3.35
C ARG A 395 19.35 -6.09 4.68
N ARG A 396 19.90 -4.86 4.59
CA ARG A 396 20.15 -4.02 5.77
C ARG A 396 18.87 -3.76 6.56
N ASN A 397 17.81 -3.35 5.88
CA ASN A 397 16.52 -3.06 6.52
C ASN A 397 15.91 -4.32 7.13
N ALA A 398 16.02 -5.48 6.47
CA ALA A 398 15.51 -6.74 6.98
C ALA A 398 16.19 -7.15 8.30
N LEU A 399 17.50 -6.92 8.41
CA LEU A 399 18.24 -7.14 9.65
C LEU A 399 17.77 -6.21 10.78
N ARG A 400 17.48 -4.93 10.48
CA ARG A 400 16.89 -4.02 11.48
C ARG A 400 15.55 -4.54 12.01
N VAL A 401 14.69 -5.07 11.13
CA VAL A 401 13.41 -5.67 11.54
C VAL A 401 13.65 -6.90 12.41
N ALA A 402 14.53 -7.79 11.96
CA ALA A 402 14.83 -9.04 12.63
C ALA A 402 15.34 -8.81 14.07
N GLU A 403 16.31 -7.92 14.22
CA GLU A 403 16.95 -7.62 15.51
C GLU A 403 16.01 -6.91 16.49
N VAL A 404 15.08 -6.09 16.01
CA VAL A 404 14.15 -5.37 16.90
C VAL A 404 12.92 -6.21 17.26
N TRP A 405 12.35 -6.93 16.29
CA TRP A 405 10.97 -7.43 16.39
C TRP A 405 10.83 -8.94 16.37
N MET A 406 11.83 -9.71 15.94
CA MET A 406 11.65 -11.13 15.62
C MET A 406 12.22 -12.10 16.67
N ASP A 407 12.74 -11.59 17.79
CA ASP A 407 13.23 -12.39 18.92
C ASP A 407 14.18 -13.51 18.47
N GLN A 408 14.00 -14.74 18.98
CA GLN A 408 14.79 -15.91 18.56
C GLN A 408 14.59 -16.30 17.08
N PHE A 409 13.49 -15.88 16.44
CA PHE A 409 13.19 -16.19 15.05
C PHE A 409 13.95 -15.30 14.06
N LYS A 410 14.72 -14.32 14.55
CA LYS A 410 15.65 -13.56 13.70
C LYS A 410 16.57 -14.50 12.92
N SER A 411 16.95 -15.64 13.49
CA SER A 411 17.74 -16.66 12.79
C SER A 411 17.18 -17.05 11.44
N HIS A 412 15.86 -17.05 11.26
CA HIS A 412 15.23 -17.44 10.01
C HIS A 412 15.42 -16.38 8.92
N VAL A 413 15.50 -15.10 9.29
CA VAL A 413 15.88 -14.02 8.36
C VAL A 413 17.33 -14.18 7.94
N TYR A 414 18.21 -14.49 8.89
CA TYR A 414 19.62 -14.74 8.62
C TYR A 414 19.82 -15.94 7.68
N LEU A 415 19.11 -17.04 7.93
CA LEU A 415 19.07 -18.19 7.05
C LEU A 415 18.57 -17.79 5.65
N ALA A 416 17.45 -17.07 5.56
CA ALA A 416 16.86 -16.70 4.27
C ALA A 416 17.77 -15.82 3.41
N TRP A 417 18.51 -14.90 4.03
CA TRP A 417 19.50 -14.07 3.34
C TRP A 417 20.87 -14.76 3.17
N ASN A 418 21.01 -16.01 3.61
CA ASN A 418 22.26 -16.77 3.63
C ASN A 418 23.41 -15.99 4.28
N ILE A 419 23.13 -15.40 5.45
CA ILE A 419 24.08 -14.62 6.23
C ILE A 419 24.33 -15.28 7.59
N PRO A 420 25.59 -15.31 8.06
CA PRO A 420 25.88 -15.82 9.40
C PRO A 420 25.31 -14.94 10.51
N MET A 421 24.97 -15.54 11.65
CA MET A 421 24.45 -14.81 12.82
C MET A 421 25.47 -13.81 13.39
N GLU A 422 26.75 -14.16 13.33
CA GLU A 422 27.84 -13.34 13.85
C GLU A 422 28.83 -12.97 12.75
N ASN A 423 29.52 -11.83 12.91
CA ASN A 423 30.62 -11.42 12.04
C ASN A 423 30.26 -11.33 10.54
N HIS A 424 28.98 -11.13 10.20
CA HIS A 424 28.50 -11.04 8.82
C HIS A 424 28.88 -9.72 8.10
N GLY A 425 29.45 -8.75 8.82
CA GLY A 425 29.98 -7.51 8.24
C GLY A 425 28.95 -6.53 7.67
N ILE A 426 27.66 -6.69 7.98
CA ILE A 426 26.60 -5.80 7.52
C ILE A 426 26.27 -4.81 8.65
N ASP A 427 26.55 -3.53 8.42
CA ASP A 427 26.16 -2.46 9.33
C ASP A 427 24.68 -2.08 9.12
N TYR A 428 23.82 -2.59 10.00
CA TYR A 428 22.41 -2.22 10.05
C TYR A 428 22.12 -0.98 10.91
N GLY A 429 23.14 -0.30 11.45
CA GLY A 429 23.05 0.94 12.23
C GLY A 429 22.42 0.76 13.62
N ASP A 430 22.33 1.87 14.37
CA ASP A 430 21.74 1.85 15.71
C ASP A 430 20.22 1.55 15.68
N ILE A 431 19.81 0.65 16.57
CA ILE A 431 18.42 0.22 16.77
C ILE A 431 17.94 0.48 18.20
N SER A 432 18.77 1.09 19.06
CA SER A 432 18.49 1.33 20.48
C SER A 432 17.12 1.99 20.72
N GLN A 433 16.78 3.02 19.94
CA GLN A 433 15.50 3.72 20.03
C GLN A 433 14.31 2.81 19.69
N ARG A 434 14.46 1.92 18.71
CA ARG A 434 13.41 0.99 18.27
C ARG A 434 13.20 -0.11 19.32
N VAL A 435 14.28 -0.62 19.90
CA VAL A 435 14.23 -1.57 21.02
C VAL A 435 13.58 -0.93 22.26
N ALA A 436 13.94 0.32 22.59
CA ALA A 436 13.36 1.06 23.71
C ALA A 436 11.85 1.30 23.51
N LEU A 437 11.44 1.66 22.29
CA LEU A 437 10.04 1.83 21.90
C LEU A 437 9.24 0.53 22.07
N ARG A 438 9.76 -0.59 21.56
CA ARG A 438 9.11 -1.91 21.72
C ARG A 438 8.87 -2.24 23.19
N LYS A 439 9.84 -1.94 24.06
CA LYS A 439 9.72 -2.14 25.52
C LYS A 439 8.68 -1.20 26.15
N SER A 440 8.69 0.09 25.80
CA SER A 440 7.78 1.08 26.39
C SER A 440 6.32 0.86 26.00
N LEU A 441 6.06 0.31 24.81
CA LEU A 441 4.73 -0.05 24.34
C LEU A 441 4.23 -1.40 24.90
N HIS A 442 5.03 -2.11 25.70
CA HIS A 442 4.72 -3.43 26.25
C HIS A 442 4.28 -4.43 25.18
N CYS A 443 4.96 -4.41 24.02
CA CYS A 443 4.60 -5.26 22.90
C CYS A 443 4.84 -6.75 23.22
N LYS A 444 4.03 -7.61 22.62
CA LYS A 444 4.16 -9.07 22.72
C LYS A 444 5.46 -9.58 22.06
N ASN A 445 5.77 -10.85 22.30
CA ASN A 445 6.87 -11.53 21.63
C ASN A 445 6.46 -11.99 20.22
N PHE A 446 7.44 -12.26 19.37
CA PHE A 446 7.23 -12.67 17.99
C PHE A 446 6.62 -14.08 17.88
N GLU A 447 6.86 -14.94 18.86
CA GLU A 447 6.20 -16.25 18.94
C GLU A 447 4.67 -16.10 18.97
N TRP A 448 4.15 -15.20 19.80
CA TRP A 448 2.73 -14.89 19.84
C TRP A 448 2.21 -14.42 18.47
N TYR A 449 2.98 -13.60 17.74
CA TYR A 449 2.60 -13.15 16.40
C TYR A 449 2.49 -14.34 15.43
N LEU A 450 3.47 -15.25 15.44
CA LEU A 450 3.42 -16.44 14.60
C LEU A 450 2.26 -17.37 15.00
N ASP A 451 1.93 -17.50 16.29
CA ASP A 451 0.84 -18.36 16.73
C ASP A 451 -0.56 -17.77 16.46
N ASN A 452 -0.70 -16.44 16.52
CA ASN A 452 -2.03 -15.78 16.57
C ASN A 452 -2.36 -14.92 15.35
N VAL A 453 -1.36 -14.53 14.57
CA VAL A 453 -1.50 -13.60 13.44
C VAL A 453 -1.11 -14.27 12.14
N TYR A 454 0.03 -14.98 12.10
CA TYR A 454 0.54 -15.61 10.89
C TYR A 454 0.96 -17.08 11.09
N PRO A 455 0.03 -17.97 11.50
CA PRO A 455 0.31 -19.38 11.79
C PRO A 455 0.76 -20.19 10.56
N GLU A 456 0.47 -19.71 9.36
CA GLU A 456 0.88 -20.34 8.11
C GLU A 456 2.36 -20.13 7.78
N MET A 457 3.05 -19.22 8.48
CA MET A 457 4.48 -18.96 8.27
C MET A 457 5.32 -20.10 8.82
N ARG A 458 6.09 -20.75 7.93
CA ARG A 458 6.89 -21.93 8.28
C ARG A 458 8.00 -21.59 9.29
N ARG A 459 8.26 -22.48 10.24
CA ARG A 459 9.36 -22.34 11.23
C ARG A 459 10.50 -23.31 10.91
N TYR A 460 11.73 -22.82 11.05
CA TYR A 460 12.96 -23.54 10.75
C TYR A 460 13.80 -23.90 12.00
N ASN A 461 13.15 -24.04 13.16
CA ASN A 461 13.79 -24.26 14.48
C ASN A 461 14.58 -25.58 14.58
N ASN A 462 14.34 -26.53 13.67
CA ASN A 462 15.05 -27.81 13.59
C ASN A 462 16.27 -27.78 12.66
N THR A 463 16.63 -26.62 12.10
CA THR A 463 17.80 -26.49 11.22
C THR A 463 19.09 -26.58 12.02
N LEU A 464 19.98 -27.49 11.61
CA LEU A 464 21.34 -27.62 12.17
C LEU A 464 22.38 -26.95 11.28
N PHE A 465 22.29 -27.15 9.97
CA PHE A 465 23.21 -26.57 9.01
C PHE A 465 22.43 -25.96 7.84
N TYR A 466 22.94 -24.84 7.33
CA TYR A 466 22.40 -24.17 6.17
C TYR A 466 23.51 -23.52 5.36
N GLY A 467 23.37 -23.51 4.03
CA GLY A 467 24.31 -22.86 3.11
C GLY A 467 24.73 -23.76 1.97
N GLU A 468 25.83 -23.42 1.31
CA GLU A 468 26.35 -24.19 0.17
C GLU A 468 26.90 -25.56 0.59
N ILE A 469 26.72 -26.55 -0.29
CA ILE A 469 27.30 -27.88 -0.13
C ILE A 469 28.34 -28.08 -1.23
N ARG A 470 29.60 -27.84 -0.90
CA ARG A 470 30.74 -27.96 -1.84
C ARG A 470 31.21 -29.39 -2.00
N SER A 471 31.69 -29.78 -3.18
CA SER A 471 32.35 -31.07 -3.34
C SER A 471 33.77 -31.02 -2.77
N SER A 472 34.11 -31.99 -1.92
CA SER A 472 35.46 -32.11 -1.37
C SER A 472 36.51 -32.49 -2.42
N LYS A 473 36.08 -33.14 -3.51
CA LYS A 473 36.94 -33.57 -4.63
C LYS A 473 37.05 -32.50 -5.72
N ALA A 474 36.04 -31.65 -5.84
CA ALA A 474 35.98 -30.57 -6.82
C ALA A 474 35.46 -29.31 -6.12
N THR A 475 36.34 -28.61 -5.42
CA THR A 475 36.00 -27.50 -4.51
C THR A 475 35.33 -26.30 -5.18
N HIS A 476 35.42 -26.19 -6.51
CA HIS A 476 34.72 -25.19 -7.32
C HIS A 476 33.27 -25.57 -7.67
N LEU A 477 32.84 -26.80 -7.36
CA LEU A 477 31.50 -27.30 -7.63
C LEU A 477 30.70 -27.44 -6.32
N CYS A 478 29.45 -26.98 -6.39
CA CYS A 478 28.46 -27.06 -5.34
C CYS A 478 27.30 -27.95 -5.78
N MET A 479 26.67 -28.63 -4.81
CA MET A 479 25.40 -29.31 -5.04
C MET A 479 24.33 -28.26 -5.36
N ASP A 480 23.59 -28.50 -6.44
CA ASP A 480 22.55 -27.62 -6.96
C ASP A 480 21.27 -28.41 -7.17
N GLN A 481 20.11 -27.80 -6.86
CA GLN A 481 18.81 -28.44 -7.06
C GLN A 481 18.52 -28.78 -8.53
N GLY A 482 19.21 -28.13 -9.47
CA GLY A 482 19.00 -28.30 -10.90
C GLY A 482 17.58 -27.97 -11.36
N GLU A 483 17.21 -28.46 -12.53
CA GLU A 483 15.84 -28.34 -13.02
C GLU A 483 14.90 -29.26 -12.25
N LYS A 484 13.76 -28.71 -11.81
CA LYS A 484 12.84 -29.47 -10.95
C LYS A 484 12.36 -30.77 -11.60
N VAL A 485 12.13 -30.77 -12.92
CA VAL A 485 11.59 -31.91 -13.67
C VAL A 485 12.50 -33.14 -13.61
N ASN A 486 13.81 -32.94 -13.43
CA ASN A 486 14.78 -34.02 -13.53
C ASN A 486 14.90 -34.83 -12.24
N HIS A 487 14.22 -34.42 -11.17
CA HIS A 487 14.23 -35.09 -9.85
C HIS A 487 15.64 -35.41 -9.33
N THR A 488 16.67 -34.68 -9.78
CA THR A 488 18.08 -35.00 -9.51
C THR A 488 18.81 -33.75 -9.06
N ALA A 489 19.59 -33.88 -7.98
CA ALA A 489 20.56 -32.87 -7.60
C ALA A 489 21.79 -32.97 -8.52
N THR A 490 22.32 -31.85 -8.96
CA THR A 490 23.47 -31.77 -9.86
C THR A 490 24.67 -31.14 -9.17
N LEU A 491 25.85 -31.26 -9.78
CA LEU A 491 27.02 -30.46 -9.39
C LEU A 491 27.17 -29.31 -10.38
N HIS A 492 27.24 -28.09 -9.87
CA HIS A 492 27.33 -26.87 -10.67
C HIS A 492 28.41 -25.93 -10.09
N PRO A 493 29.07 -25.07 -10.89
CA PRO A 493 29.95 -24.03 -10.36
C PRO A 493 29.30 -23.27 -9.20
N CYS A 494 30.03 -23.16 -8.09
CA CYS A 494 29.54 -22.49 -6.88
C CYS A 494 29.23 -21.02 -7.15
N HIS A 495 28.00 -20.61 -6.85
CA HIS A 495 27.52 -19.23 -7.00
C HIS A 495 26.67 -18.74 -5.83
N GLY A 496 26.34 -19.59 -4.85
CA GLY A 496 25.70 -19.18 -3.58
C GLY A 496 24.28 -18.64 -3.70
N MET A 497 23.61 -18.96 -4.81
CA MET A 497 22.23 -18.55 -5.05
C MET A 497 21.27 -19.63 -4.55
N GLY A 498 19.99 -19.28 -4.42
CA GLY A 498 18.93 -20.17 -3.92
C GLY A 498 19.02 -21.65 -4.33
N PRO A 499 19.25 -22.00 -5.61
CA PRO A 499 19.40 -23.38 -6.06
C PRO A 499 20.48 -24.21 -5.36
N GLN A 500 21.52 -23.57 -4.82
CA GLN A 500 22.66 -24.21 -4.15
C GLN A 500 22.57 -24.19 -2.62
N LEU A 501 21.50 -23.61 -2.06
CA LEU A 501 21.32 -23.54 -0.62
C LEU A 501 20.76 -24.86 -0.11
N GLY A 502 21.52 -25.52 0.75
CA GLY A 502 21.14 -26.74 1.43
C GLY A 502 20.69 -26.48 2.86
N ARG A 503 19.76 -27.29 3.36
CA ARG A 503 19.30 -27.26 4.76
C ARG A 503 19.32 -28.66 5.35
N TYR A 504 20.09 -28.86 6.40
CA TYR A 504 20.11 -30.10 7.17
C TYR A 504 19.42 -29.94 8.51
N THR A 505 18.61 -30.94 8.88
CA THR A 505 17.72 -30.88 10.05
C THR A 505 18.16 -31.83 11.16
N LYS A 506 17.65 -31.59 12.38
CA LYS A 506 17.84 -32.46 13.55
C LYS A 506 17.36 -33.90 13.30
N GLU A 507 16.34 -34.05 12.47
CA GLU A 507 15.75 -35.34 12.10
C GLU A 507 16.54 -36.06 10.99
N GLY A 508 17.60 -35.43 10.45
CA GLY A 508 18.44 -36.01 9.41
C GLY A 508 17.93 -35.79 7.98
N HIS A 509 16.88 -34.99 7.78
CA HIS A 509 16.43 -34.62 6.44
C HIS A 509 17.35 -33.57 5.83
N PHE A 510 17.59 -33.71 4.52
CA PHE A 510 18.45 -32.84 3.73
C PHE A 510 17.65 -32.20 2.59
N PHE A 511 17.35 -30.92 2.70
CA PHE A 511 16.63 -30.14 1.70
C PHE A 511 17.61 -29.36 0.83
N LEU A 512 17.24 -29.12 -0.43
CA LEU A 512 18.05 -28.39 -1.39
C LEU A 512 17.17 -27.40 -2.17
N GLY A 513 17.58 -26.13 -2.19
CA GLY A 513 16.85 -25.02 -2.80
C GLY A 513 16.58 -23.87 -1.81
N ALA A 514 15.89 -22.83 -2.31
CA ALA A 514 15.50 -21.69 -1.50
C ALA A 514 14.49 -22.09 -0.40
N LEU A 515 14.54 -21.38 0.73
CA LEU A 515 13.61 -21.62 1.84
C LEU A 515 12.16 -21.37 1.42
N GLY A 516 11.29 -22.33 1.72
CA GLY A 516 9.85 -22.13 1.66
C GLY A 516 9.35 -21.01 2.60
N SER A 517 8.14 -20.52 2.36
CA SER A 517 7.57 -19.41 3.14
C SER A 517 6.20 -19.78 3.70
N THR A 518 5.24 -19.93 2.79
CA THR A 518 3.90 -20.46 3.06
C THR A 518 3.69 -21.65 2.12
N GLY A 519 3.55 -22.85 2.68
CA GLY A 519 3.44 -24.10 1.95
C GLY A 519 4.65 -25.04 2.03
N ASP A 520 4.61 -26.01 1.13
CA ASP A 520 5.31 -27.28 1.22
C ASP A 520 6.75 -27.22 0.66
N GLU A 521 7.73 -26.96 1.53
CA GLU A 521 9.16 -27.23 1.26
C GLU A 521 9.37 -28.74 1.27
N THR A 522 8.98 -29.34 0.16
CA THR A 522 8.88 -30.79 0.08
C THR A 522 10.14 -31.43 -0.46
N ARG A 523 11.06 -30.70 -1.08
CA ARG A 523 12.15 -31.35 -1.80
C ARG A 523 13.34 -31.67 -0.91
N CYS A 524 13.42 -32.92 -0.47
CA CYS A 524 14.61 -33.48 0.17
C CYS A 524 15.29 -34.50 -0.73
N LEU A 525 16.60 -34.62 -0.50
CA LEU A 525 17.41 -35.69 -1.03
C LEU A 525 16.88 -37.02 -0.48
N MET A 526 16.70 -37.99 -1.36
CA MET A 526 16.18 -39.31 -1.05
C MET A 526 17.02 -40.36 -1.75
N ASP A 527 17.31 -41.45 -1.05
CA ASP A 527 17.85 -42.67 -1.65
C ASP A 527 16.69 -43.65 -1.87
N ASP A 528 16.15 -43.66 -3.09
CA ASP A 528 15.04 -44.52 -3.47
C ASP A 528 15.44 -46.00 -3.61
N GLN A 529 16.73 -46.34 -3.44
CA GLN A 529 17.34 -47.67 -3.63
C GLN A 529 17.19 -48.26 -5.04
N VAL A 530 16.51 -47.57 -5.95
CA VAL A 530 16.25 -48.01 -7.34
C VAL A 530 17.16 -47.26 -8.30
N SER A 531 17.31 -45.96 -8.09
CA SER A 531 18.14 -45.09 -8.90
C SER A 531 19.62 -45.25 -8.55
N ASN A 532 20.48 -45.08 -9.55
CA ASN A 532 21.93 -45.07 -9.32
C ASN A 532 22.39 -43.84 -8.50
N PHE A 533 21.59 -42.77 -8.49
CA PHE A 533 21.89 -41.50 -7.83
C PHE A 533 20.74 -41.07 -6.92
N PRO A 534 21.02 -40.40 -5.78
CA PRO A 534 19.98 -39.82 -4.93
C PRO A 534 19.05 -38.89 -5.71
N GLN A 535 17.76 -38.98 -5.44
CA GLN A 535 16.72 -38.20 -6.07
C GLN A 535 16.28 -37.04 -5.17
N LEU A 536 15.83 -35.94 -5.77
CA LEU A 536 15.26 -34.79 -5.07
C LEU A 536 13.73 -34.84 -5.18
N LEU A 537 13.08 -35.42 -4.17
CA LEU A 537 11.66 -35.78 -4.18
C LEU A 537 10.89 -35.11 -3.05
N ASN A 538 9.56 -35.16 -3.14
CA ASN A 538 8.66 -34.63 -2.14
C ASN A 538 8.66 -35.50 -0.87
N CYS A 539 9.33 -35.08 0.21
CA CYS A 539 9.47 -35.78 1.50
C CYS A 539 8.12 -36.13 2.12
N ASP A 540 7.14 -35.22 2.03
CA ASP A 540 5.83 -35.38 2.68
C ASP A 540 4.99 -36.47 1.98
N LYS A 541 5.35 -36.84 0.75
CA LYS A 541 4.75 -37.94 0.00
C LYS A 541 5.46 -39.29 0.20
N VAL A 542 6.56 -39.32 0.95
CA VAL A 542 7.34 -40.54 1.17
C VAL A 542 6.96 -41.17 2.51
N SER A 543 6.38 -42.36 2.48
CA SER A 543 5.95 -43.08 3.69
C SER A 543 7.10 -43.76 4.44
N ASN A 544 8.21 -44.06 3.76
CA ASN A 544 9.38 -44.71 4.38
C ASN A 544 10.46 -43.68 4.73
N THR A 545 10.50 -43.28 6.00
CA THR A 545 11.44 -42.28 6.54
C THR A 545 12.90 -42.68 6.44
N ARG A 546 13.24 -43.98 6.31
CA ARG A 546 14.63 -44.42 6.13
C ARG A 546 15.23 -43.96 4.81
N LEU A 547 14.40 -43.77 3.78
CA LEU A 547 14.85 -43.34 2.45
C LEU A 547 15.14 -41.84 2.40
N THR A 548 14.59 -41.06 3.34
CA THR A 548 14.73 -39.60 3.40
C THR A 548 15.74 -39.13 4.45
N THR A 549 16.25 -40.05 5.28
CA THR A 549 17.14 -39.74 6.39
C THR A 549 18.60 -39.91 5.99
N TRP A 550 19.41 -38.89 6.27
CA TRP A 550 20.84 -38.85 5.99
C TRP A 550 21.62 -38.65 7.29
N HIS A 551 22.72 -39.38 7.43
CA HIS A 551 23.66 -39.20 8.54
C HIS A 551 24.83 -38.33 8.10
N PHE A 552 24.98 -37.19 8.77
CA PHE A 552 26.15 -36.33 8.63
C PHE A 552 27.18 -36.66 9.71
N SER A 553 28.41 -36.95 9.30
CA SER A 553 29.53 -37.16 10.22
C SER A 553 30.65 -36.15 9.96
N GLN A 554 30.99 -35.35 10.96
CA GLN A 554 32.14 -34.45 10.90
C GLN A 554 33.41 -35.26 11.17
N SER A 555 34.15 -35.63 10.13
CA SER A 555 35.40 -36.38 10.28
C SER A 555 36.52 -35.44 10.76
N ILE A 556 36.86 -35.50 12.05
CA ILE A 556 38.10 -34.91 12.59
C ILE A 556 39.22 -35.95 12.37
N GLY A 557 39.83 -36.00 11.18
CA GLY A 557 40.96 -36.90 10.90
C GLY A 557 40.66 -38.40 11.07
N PRO A 558 41.62 -39.30 10.83
CA PRO A 558 41.32 -40.69 10.51
C PRO A 558 41.09 -41.51 11.77
N GLN A 559 39.84 -41.58 12.23
CA GLN A 559 39.38 -42.71 13.03
C GLN A 559 38.35 -43.49 12.24
N ARG A 560 38.66 -44.77 12.02
CA ARG A 560 37.77 -45.77 11.41
C ARG A 560 36.45 -45.78 12.17
N ALA A 561 35.39 -45.23 11.58
CA ALA A 561 34.03 -45.47 12.05
C ALA A 561 33.68 -46.95 11.84
N PRO A 562 32.99 -47.62 12.79
CA PRO A 562 32.58 -49.00 12.62
C PRO A 562 31.62 -49.13 11.43
N ALA A 563 31.82 -50.21 10.67
CA ALA A 563 30.98 -50.56 9.53
C ALA A 563 29.62 -51.03 10.04
N MET A 564 28.54 -50.36 9.62
CA MET A 564 27.20 -50.95 9.62
C MET A 564 26.83 -51.28 8.17
N PRO A 565 26.31 -52.49 7.90
CA PRO A 565 25.81 -52.85 6.58
C PRO A 565 24.41 -52.24 6.35
N ASP A 566 24.09 -51.94 5.09
CA ASP A 566 22.75 -51.63 4.54
C ASP A 566 22.22 -50.18 4.50
N LEU A 567 23.07 -49.14 4.54
CA LEU A 567 22.67 -47.78 4.11
C LEU A 567 23.76 -47.15 3.26
N ARG A 568 23.44 -46.65 2.04
CA ARG A 568 24.38 -45.85 1.25
C ARG A 568 24.73 -44.59 2.06
N ARG A 569 25.97 -44.50 2.56
CA ARG A 569 26.49 -43.30 3.24
C ARG A 569 26.77 -42.20 2.21
N LEU A 570 26.10 -41.06 2.33
CA LEU A 570 26.64 -39.81 1.78
C LEU A 570 27.80 -39.38 2.68
N THR A 571 29.02 -39.78 2.33
CA THR A 571 30.22 -39.27 3.00
C THR A 571 30.51 -37.88 2.44
N LEU A 572 29.99 -36.84 3.09
CA LEU A 572 30.46 -35.46 2.88
C LEU A 572 31.84 -35.35 3.52
N CYS A 573 32.89 -35.76 2.78
CA CYS A 573 34.26 -35.63 3.25
C CYS A 573 34.61 -34.15 3.46
N CYS A 574 35.32 -33.84 4.53
CA CYS A 574 35.89 -32.52 4.79
C CYS A 574 36.94 -32.16 3.71
N ASN A 575 36.45 -31.61 2.61
CA ASN A 575 36.94 -30.43 1.92
C ASN A 575 35.76 -29.66 1.29
N THR A 576 34.52 -30.09 1.57
CA THR A 576 33.30 -29.31 1.47
C THR A 576 33.39 -28.15 2.47
N VAL A 577 33.75 -26.96 2.02
CA VAL A 577 33.66 -25.75 2.85
C VAL A 577 32.18 -25.39 3.00
N ILE A 578 31.51 -25.93 4.03
CA ILE A 578 30.45 -25.18 4.69
C ILE A 578 31.22 -24.15 5.51
N THR A 579 31.30 -22.90 5.06
CA THR A 579 31.96 -21.84 5.84
C THR A 579 31.31 -21.78 7.22
N PRO A 580 32.04 -22.09 8.31
CA PRO A 580 31.51 -22.01 9.66
C PRO A 580 31.63 -20.55 10.09
N HIS A 581 30.51 -19.84 10.14
CA HIS A 581 30.40 -18.58 10.88
C HIS A 581 29.31 -18.71 11.96
N CYS A 582 29.45 -19.75 12.78
CA CYS A 582 28.84 -19.85 14.10
C CYS A 582 29.92 -20.25 15.09
N LYS A 583 30.32 -19.35 15.97
CA LYS A 583 30.69 -19.75 17.33
C LYS A 583 29.41 -19.61 18.15
N ASP A 584 29.09 -20.70 18.84
CA ASP A 584 28.24 -20.83 20.04
C ASP A 584 26.89 -20.08 20.05
N LEU A 585 25.82 -20.87 19.82
CA LEU A 585 24.41 -20.53 20.11
C LEU A 585 24.19 -20.11 21.56
#